data_AF-A0A662C6Y0-F1
#
_entry.id   AF-A0A662C6Y0-F1
#
_cell.length_a   1.000
_cell.length_b   1.000
_cell.length_c   1.000
_cell.angle_alpha   90.00
_cell.angle_beta   90.00
_cell.angle_gamma   90.00
#
_symmetry.space_group_name_H-M   'P 1'
#
loop_
_entity.id
_entity.type
_entity.pdbx_description
1 polymer ?
#
loop_
_entity_poly.entity_id
_entity_poly.type
_entity_poly.pdbx_seq_one_letter_code
_entity_poly.pdbx_strand_id
1 'polypeptide(L)'
;MPKFTKRHQVVKNVYSQQHFMHRNNVRSVSDRIVSISQPYIRPIVRGKAGKSVEFGAKISLSLSDGFSFVDRLSWDSFNESKDLIPQIEKYKQRYGHYPLSVHADKIYQTRENRNYCKERNHSAVGL
;
A
#
# COMPACT_ATOMS: atom_id res chain seq x y z
N MET A 1 15.27 -9.43 24.79
CA MET A 1 15.87 -8.10 24.52
C MET A 1 15.18 -7.06 25.40
N PRO A 2 15.89 -6.33 26.29
CA PRO A 2 15.27 -5.32 27.16
C PRO A 2 14.63 -4.17 26.36
N LYS A 3 13.47 -3.67 26.79
CA LYS A 3 12.70 -2.61 26.09
C LYS A 3 13.51 -1.32 25.83
N PHE A 4 14.44 -0.97 26.71
CA PHE A 4 15.28 0.23 26.60
C PHE A 4 16.26 0.18 25.42
N THR A 5 16.79 -1.00 25.12
CA THR A 5 17.78 -1.20 24.05
C THR A 5 17.18 -0.91 22.67
N LYS A 6 15.89 -1.24 22.47
CA LYS A 6 15.20 -1.03 21.18
C LYS A 6 15.01 0.45 20.86
N ARG A 7 14.59 1.27 21.84
CA ARG A 7 14.37 2.71 21.63
C ARG A 7 15.69 3.45 21.40
N HIS A 8 16.75 3.08 22.13
CA HIS A 8 18.08 3.63 21.91
C HIS A 8 18.57 3.42 20.47
N GLN A 9 18.38 2.20 19.94
CA GLN A 9 18.76 1.90 18.56
C GLN A 9 17.98 2.75 17.55
N VAL A 10 16.68 2.95 17.77
CA VAL A 10 15.86 3.82 16.90
C VAL A 10 16.39 5.25 16.90
N VAL A 11 16.73 5.81 18.06
CA VAL A 11 17.27 7.18 18.18
C VAL A 11 18.61 7.30 17.44
N LYS A 12 19.50 6.32 17.60
CA LYS A 12 20.76 6.26 16.84
C LYS A 12 20.52 6.25 15.33
N ASN A 13 19.58 5.44 14.86
CA ASN A 13 19.24 5.36 13.43
C ASN A 13 18.67 6.69 12.90
N VAL A 14 17.80 7.35 13.68
CA VAL A 14 17.28 8.69 13.33
C VAL A 14 18.41 9.70 13.20
N TYR A 15 19.34 9.73 14.16
CA TYR A 15 20.51 10.60 14.09
C TYR A 15 21.34 10.31 12.84
N SER A 16 21.66 9.05 12.54
CA SER A 16 22.41 8.67 11.35
C SER A 16 21.70 9.10 10.06
N GLN A 17 20.38 8.89 9.96
CA GLN A 17 19.59 9.32 8.81
C GLN A 17 19.61 10.85 8.64
N GLN A 18 19.41 11.61 9.71
CA GLN A 18 19.45 13.07 9.66
C GLN A 18 20.85 13.61 9.33
N HIS A 19 21.89 13.02 9.92
CA HIS A 19 23.28 13.39 9.64
C HIS A 19 23.64 13.14 8.18
N PHE A 20 23.28 11.97 7.64
CA PHE A 20 23.47 11.65 6.23
C PHE A 20 22.76 12.66 5.32
N MET A 21 21.49 12.95 5.60
CA MET A 21 20.71 13.90 4.80
C MET A 21 21.31 15.31 4.81
N HIS A 22 21.75 15.78 5.98
CA HIS A 22 22.42 17.06 6.14
C HIS A 22 23.76 17.11 5.38
N ARG A 23 24.63 16.11 5.59
CA ARG A 23 25.97 16.04 4.98
C ARG A 23 25.94 15.96 3.45
N ASN A 24 24.95 15.26 2.91
CA ASN A 24 24.82 15.06 1.46
C ASN A 24 23.86 16.05 0.80
N ASN A 25 23.30 17.01 1.56
CA ASN A 25 22.30 17.97 1.08
C ASN A 25 21.10 17.30 0.36
N VAL A 26 20.62 16.17 0.88
CA VAL A 26 19.47 15.44 0.34
C VAL A 26 18.26 15.54 1.27
N ARG A 27 17.05 15.48 0.70
CA ARG A 27 15.78 15.62 1.45
C ARG A 27 15.08 14.29 1.74
N SER A 28 15.64 13.17 1.31
CA SER A 28 15.11 11.82 1.51
C SER A 28 16.22 10.81 1.80
N VAL A 29 15.83 9.70 2.43
CA VAL A 29 16.66 8.53 2.70
C VAL A 29 15.74 7.29 2.69
N SER A 30 16.26 6.13 2.31
CA SER A 30 15.51 4.87 2.41
C SER A 30 15.10 4.60 3.85
N ASP A 31 13.92 4.00 4.03
CA ASP A 31 13.41 3.56 5.33
C ASP A 31 13.43 4.66 6.40
N ARG A 32 13.12 5.90 5.97
CA ARG A 32 13.13 7.07 6.83
C ARG A 32 12.24 6.85 8.04
N ILE A 33 12.83 6.96 9.22
CA ILE A 33 12.11 6.91 10.49
C ILE A 33 11.50 8.29 10.74
N VAL A 34 10.17 8.34 10.83
CA VAL A 34 9.40 9.56 11.10
C VAL A 34 8.76 9.57 12.49
N SER A 35 8.83 8.46 13.21
CA SER A 35 8.33 8.34 14.57
C SER A 35 9.24 7.44 15.41
N ILE A 36 9.69 7.93 16.56
CA ILE A 36 10.50 7.14 17.51
C ILE A 36 9.63 6.09 18.21
N SER A 37 8.37 6.39 18.50
CA SER A 37 7.43 5.46 19.12
C SER A 37 6.96 4.37 18.16
N GLN A 38 6.87 4.68 16.87
CA GLN A 38 6.43 3.76 15.81
C GLN A 38 7.42 3.77 14.63
N PRO A 39 8.63 3.20 14.80
CA PRO A 39 9.71 3.29 13.82
C PRO A 39 9.46 2.50 12.53
N TYR A 40 8.40 1.69 12.48
CA TYR A 40 7.98 0.92 11.31
C TYR A 40 7.03 1.70 10.39
N ILE A 41 6.45 2.81 10.84
CA ILE A 41 5.61 3.66 9.99
C ILE A 41 6.49 4.31 8.91
N ARG A 42 6.05 4.22 7.65
CA ARG A 42 6.72 4.87 6.52
C ARG A 42 5.91 6.07 6.04
N PRO A 43 6.58 7.12 5.54
CA PRO A 43 5.92 8.17 4.74
C PRO A 43 5.30 7.56 3.48
N ILE A 44 4.03 7.88 3.19
CA ILE A 44 3.34 7.48 1.97
C ILE A 44 3.06 8.74 1.15
N VAL A 45 3.73 8.89 0.00
CA VAL A 45 3.52 10.05 -0.88
C VAL A 45 2.20 9.89 -1.63
N ARG A 46 1.31 10.88 -1.53
CA ARG A 46 0.05 10.95 -2.25
C ARG A 46 0.11 12.06 -3.31
N GLY A 47 -0.48 11.79 -4.47
CA GLY A 47 -0.64 12.77 -5.55
C GLY A 47 -1.92 13.62 -5.49
N LYS A 48 -2.59 13.68 -4.32
CA LYS A 48 -3.85 14.44 -4.15
C LYS A 48 -3.57 15.88 -3.73
N ALA A 49 -4.45 16.81 -4.07
CA ALA A 49 -4.36 18.20 -3.60
C ALA A 49 -4.45 18.25 -2.06
N GLY A 50 -3.50 18.95 -1.41
CA GLY A 50 -3.42 19.04 0.05
C GLY A 50 -2.11 18.46 0.61
N LYS A 51 -2.21 17.56 1.60
CA LYS A 51 -1.03 16.94 2.22
C LYS A 51 -0.38 15.96 1.25
N SER A 52 0.88 16.23 0.89
CA SER A 52 1.65 15.40 -0.03
C SER A 52 2.09 14.05 0.56
N VAL A 53 2.04 13.91 1.88
CA VAL A 53 2.48 12.71 2.61
C VAL A 53 1.47 12.33 3.69
N GLU A 54 1.08 11.07 3.70
CA GLU A 54 0.27 10.43 4.75
C GLU A 54 1.13 9.43 5.55
N PHE A 55 0.66 9.09 6.75
CA PHE A 55 1.30 8.11 7.64
C PHE A 55 0.26 7.11 8.11
N GLY A 56 0.62 5.84 8.15
CA GLY A 56 -0.26 4.78 8.61
C GLY A 56 -0.06 3.49 7.84
N ALA A 57 -0.87 2.48 8.18
CA ALA A 57 -0.92 1.25 7.41
C ALA A 57 -1.68 1.52 6.10
N LYS A 58 -1.10 1.07 5.00
CA LYS A 58 -1.73 1.02 3.68
C LYS A 58 -2.48 -0.30 3.55
N ILE A 59 -3.74 -0.23 3.16
CA ILE A 59 -4.63 -1.38 3.09
C ILE A 59 -5.19 -1.50 1.67
N SER A 60 -5.24 -2.73 1.16
CA SER A 60 -5.96 -3.13 -0.04
C SER A 60 -7.16 -3.96 0.40
N LEU A 61 -8.36 -3.56 0.00
CA LEU A 61 -9.63 -4.13 0.44
C LEU A 61 -10.47 -4.51 -0.77
N SER A 62 -11.11 -5.68 -0.71
CA SER A 62 -12.18 -6.07 -1.63
C SER A 62 -13.51 -6.20 -0.88
N LEU A 63 -14.61 -5.89 -1.57
CA LEU A 63 -15.97 -6.02 -1.05
C LEU A 63 -16.76 -6.95 -1.97
N SER A 64 -17.37 -7.98 -1.40
CA SER A 64 -18.23 -8.93 -2.13
C SER A 64 -19.31 -9.47 -1.21
N ASP A 65 -20.55 -9.54 -1.67
CA ASP A 65 -21.71 -10.09 -0.94
C ASP A 65 -21.89 -9.52 0.48
N GLY A 66 -21.61 -8.23 0.66
CA GLY A 66 -21.69 -7.55 1.96
C GLY A 66 -20.50 -7.80 2.90
N PHE A 67 -19.51 -8.59 2.48
CA PHE A 67 -18.30 -8.88 3.23
C PHE A 67 -17.09 -8.12 2.71
N SER A 68 -16.35 -7.50 3.64
CA SER A 68 -15.08 -6.83 3.37
C SER A 68 -13.91 -7.75 3.66
N PHE A 69 -12.98 -7.88 2.72
CA PHE A 69 -11.79 -8.70 2.83
C PHE A 69 -10.54 -7.83 2.77
N VAL A 70 -9.70 -7.92 3.80
CA VAL A 70 -8.38 -7.28 3.84
C VAL A 70 -7.41 -8.12 3.03
N ASP A 71 -7.18 -7.74 1.77
CA ASP A 71 -6.33 -8.49 0.85
C ASP A 71 -4.84 -8.24 1.06
N ARG A 72 -4.50 -7.03 1.51
CA ARG A 72 -3.13 -6.64 1.86
C ARG A 72 -3.14 -5.57 2.93
N LEU A 73 -2.28 -5.71 3.92
CA LEU A 73 -1.99 -4.70 4.93
C LEU A 73 -0.47 -4.54 5.03
N SER A 74 0.02 -3.33 4.85
CA SER A 74 1.46 -3.03 4.91
C SER A 74 1.71 -1.66 5.51
N TRP A 75 2.82 -1.51 6.23
CA TRP A 75 3.32 -0.19 6.64
C TRP A 75 4.22 0.45 5.58
N ASP A 76 4.61 -0.33 4.57
CA ASP A 76 5.34 0.13 3.40
C ASP A 76 4.39 0.54 2.28
N SER A 77 4.82 1.49 1.46
CA SER A 77 4.10 1.85 0.24
C SER A 77 4.17 0.70 -0.77
N PHE A 78 3.04 0.37 -1.38
CA PHE A 78 2.94 -0.57 -2.49
C PHE A 78 2.05 -0.01 -3.59
N ASN A 79 2.19 -0.48 -4.82
CA ASN A 79 1.30 -0.10 -5.91
C ASN A 79 0.04 -0.99 -5.88
N GLU A 80 -1.10 -0.39 -5.56
CA GLU A 80 -2.40 -1.06 -5.48
C GLU A 80 -2.85 -1.62 -6.83
N SER A 81 -2.40 -1.05 -7.95
CA SER A 81 -2.85 -1.47 -9.28
C SER A 81 -2.54 -2.95 -9.59
N LYS A 82 -1.59 -3.54 -8.86
CA LYS A 82 -1.19 -4.94 -8.98
C LYS A 82 -2.09 -5.91 -8.21
N ASP A 83 -2.98 -5.40 -7.36
CA ASP A 83 -3.80 -6.26 -6.50
C ASP A 83 -5.10 -6.72 -7.18
N LEU A 84 -5.53 -6.09 -8.29
CA LEU A 84 -6.83 -6.41 -8.93
C LEU A 84 -6.95 -7.88 -9.34
N ILE A 85 -5.99 -8.37 -10.13
CA ILE A 85 -6.02 -9.73 -10.67
C ILE A 85 -5.96 -10.76 -9.53
N PRO A 86 -5.02 -10.67 -8.57
CA PRO A 86 -5.02 -11.53 -7.39
C PRO A 86 -6.34 -11.53 -6.62
N GLN A 87 -7.00 -10.38 -6.48
CA GLN A 87 -8.29 -10.26 -5.80
C GLN A 87 -9.42 -10.96 -6.57
N ILE A 88 -9.46 -10.83 -7.90
CA ILE A 88 -10.44 -11.54 -8.74
C ILE A 88 -10.23 -13.06 -8.66
N GLU A 89 -8.98 -13.53 -8.68
CA GLU A 89 -8.69 -14.96 -8.54
C GLU A 89 -9.08 -15.49 -7.16
N LYS A 90 -8.83 -14.71 -6.09
CA LYS A 90 -9.31 -15.04 -4.73
C LYS A 90 -10.84 -15.08 -4.66
N TYR A 91 -11.52 -14.15 -5.33
CA TYR A 91 -12.99 -14.17 -5.44
C TYR A 91 -13.45 -15.49 -6.08
N LYS A 92 -12.84 -15.89 -7.21
CA LYS A 92 -13.15 -17.14 -7.89
C LYS A 92 -12.91 -18.36 -7.01
N GLN A 93 -11.79 -18.39 -6.30
CA GLN A 93 -11.49 -19.47 -5.36
C GLN A 93 -12.54 -19.57 -4.24
N ARG A 94 -13.08 -18.42 -3.79
CA ARG A 94 -14.05 -18.35 -2.70
C ARG A 94 -15.46 -18.75 -3.11
N TYR A 95 -15.93 -18.25 -4.25
CA TYR A 95 -17.33 -18.43 -4.69
C TYR A 95 -17.49 -19.48 -5.80
N GLY A 96 -16.39 -20.01 -6.33
CA GLY A 96 -16.38 -21.01 -7.40
C GLY A 96 -16.61 -20.45 -8.80
N HIS A 97 -16.86 -19.15 -8.93
CA HIS A 97 -17.06 -18.46 -10.20
C HIS A 97 -16.43 -17.06 -10.17
N TYR A 98 -16.19 -16.48 -11.33
CA TYR A 98 -15.72 -15.11 -11.43
C TYR A 98 -16.85 -14.10 -11.17
N PRO A 99 -16.52 -12.86 -10.74
CA PRO A 99 -17.52 -11.83 -10.50
C PRO A 99 -18.10 -11.31 -11.81
N LEU A 100 -19.41 -11.04 -11.86
CA LEU A 100 -20.06 -10.51 -13.08
C LEU A 100 -19.44 -9.18 -13.54
N SER A 101 -19.14 -8.30 -12.57
CA SER A 101 -18.50 -7.01 -12.80
C SER A 101 -17.53 -6.70 -11.66
N VAL A 102 -16.52 -5.90 -11.96
CA VAL A 102 -15.51 -5.48 -11.00
C VAL A 102 -15.48 -3.96 -10.95
N HIS A 103 -15.75 -3.40 -9.78
CA HIS A 103 -15.74 -1.97 -9.51
C HIS A 103 -14.47 -1.62 -8.73
N ALA A 104 -13.65 -0.74 -9.28
CA ALA A 104 -12.37 -0.37 -8.66
C ALA A 104 -11.98 1.08 -8.93
N ASP A 105 -11.16 1.63 -8.03
CA ASP A 105 -10.57 2.96 -8.19
C ASP A 105 -9.78 3.09 -9.50
N LYS A 106 -9.66 4.31 -10.01
CA LYS A 106 -8.93 4.62 -11.25
C LYS A 106 -7.51 4.03 -11.32
N ILE A 107 -6.81 3.92 -10.18
CA ILE A 107 -5.43 3.37 -10.14
C ILE A 107 -5.38 1.90 -10.59
N TYR A 108 -6.47 1.14 -10.43
CA TYR A 108 -6.59 -0.24 -10.87
C TYR A 108 -6.88 -0.37 -12.37
N GLN A 109 -7.20 0.72 -13.07
CA GLN A 109 -7.50 0.69 -14.51
C GLN A 109 -6.21 0.74 -15.35
N THR A 110 -5.29 -0.19 -15.12
CA THR A 110 -4.12 -0.39 -15.98
C THR A 110 -4.53 -1.10 -17.28
N ARG A 111 -3.68 -1.03 -18.32
CA ARG A 111 -3.92 -1.77 -19.58
C ARG A 111 -4.00 -3.28 -19.34
N GLU A 112 -3.10 -3.79 -18.51
CA GLU A 112 -3.04 -5.20 -18.09
C GLU A 112 -4.36 -5.63 -17.45
N ASN A 113 -4.85 -4.90 -16.46
CA ASN A 113 -6.09 -5.20 -15.76
C ASN A 113 -7.31 -5.15 -16.69
N ARG A 114 -7.38 -4.15 -17.59
CA ARG A 114 -8.46 -4.08 -18.57
C ARG A 114 -8.44 -5.25 -19.55
N ASN A 115 -7.27 -5.66 -20.02
CA ASN A 115 -7.14 -6.82 -20.90
C ASN A 115 -7.56 -8.11 -20.20
N TYR A 116 -7.10 -8.31 -18.96
CA TYR A 116 -7.45 -9.47 -18.15
C TYR A 116 -8.98 -9.60 -17.97
N CYS A 117 -9.68 -8.49 -17.67
CA CYS A 117 -11.14 -8.51 -17.52
C CYS A 117 -11.87 -8.75 -18.85
N LYS A 118 -11.38 -8.16 -19.95
CA LYS A 118 -11.93 -8.37 -21.30
C LYS A 118 -11.83 -9.82 -21.75
N GLU A 119 -10.67 -10.46 -21.56
CA GLU A 119 -10.44 -11.86 -21.94
C GLU A 119 -11.38 -12.85 -21.21
N ARG A 120 -11.89 -12.46 -20.03
CA ARG A 120 -12.73 -13.31 -19.18
C ARG A 120 -14.21 -12.92 -19.21
N ASN A 121 -14.62 -12.00 -20.09
CA ASN A 121 -16.00 -11.53 -20.23
C ASN A 121 -16.60 -10.89 -18.97
N HIS A 122 -15.79 -10.23 -18.13
CA HIS A 122 -16.28 -9.43 -17.00
C HIS A 122 -16.03 -7.95 -17.23
N SER A 123 -17.03 -7.11 -16.93
CA SER A 123 -16.90 -5.66 -17.08
C SER A 123 -16.09 -5.08 -15.92
N ALA A 124 -14.91 -4.51 -16.21
CA ALA A 124 -14.22 -3.62 -15.28
C ALA A 124 -14.82 -2.22 -15.42
N VAL A 125 -15.51 -1.76 -14.37
CA VAL A 125 -16.15 -0.44 -14.34
C VAL A 125 -15.41 0.44 -13.34
N GLY A 126 -15.05 1.64 -13.77
CA GLY A 126 -14.41 2.61 -12.89
C GLY A 126 -15.37 3.17 -11.85
N LEU A 127 -14.91 3.27 -10.61
CA LEU A 127 -15.51 4.13 -9.58
C LEU A 127 -14.98 5.57 -9.69
#